data_AF-A0A3M0XJW4-F1
#
_entry.id   AF-A0A3M0XJW4-F1
#
_cell.length_a   1.000
_cell.length_b   1.000
_cell.length_c   1.000
_cell.angle_alpha   90.00
_cell.angle_beta   90.00
_cell.angle_gamma   90.00
#
_symmetry.space_group_name_H-M   'P 1'
#
loop_
_entity.id
_entity.type
_entity.pdbx_description
1 polymer ?
#
loop_
_entity_poly.entity_id
_entity_poly.type
_entity_poly.pdbx_seq_one_letter_code
_entity_poly.pdbx_strand_id
1 'polypeptide(L)'
;MGKLSCLKLVHQLRMIWTKVDPHIYRLNRETKFIPRPAAQLWWHDRLVAKTILKIIPPFIKPNYLTTFRFLATPVVAFLMFREDYLVGLIAFLFVVFTDMLDGSLARVRNQVTEWGKVYDPLADKILIASMVFIIVLRYIDWGTAMLIVGIEAVVVCLAWIRKREGGKVEANIWGKIKMVLQVAGVSVLLLAIIFNWASLVPIASGTLYLAIAFAVVSLLTQGI
;
A
#
# COMPACT_ATOMS: atom_id res chain seq x y z
N MET A 1 -50.88 27.82 6.73
CA MET A 1 -49.56 28.30 6.25
C MET A 1 -48.43 27.30 6.55
N GLY A 2 -48.58 26.00 6.23
CA GLY A 2 -47.64 24.95 6.68
C GLY A 2 -46.75 24.28 5.61
N LYS A 3 -47.03 24.46 4.31
CA LYS A 3 -46.32 23.74 3.23
C LYS A 3 -45.06 24.44 2.70
N LEU A 4 -44.92 25.76 2.86
CA LEU A 4 -43.76 26.52 2.37
C LEU A 4 -42.48 26.30 3.20
N SER A 5 -42.58 25.91 4.48
CA SER A 5 -41.43 25.71 5.36
C SER A 5 -40.66 24.43 5.01
N CYS A 6 -41.39 23.34 4.74
CA CYS A 6 -40.79 22.06 4.38
C CYS A 6 -40.11 22.11 3.00
N LEU A 7 -40.71 22.80 2.03
CA LEU A 7 -40.12 22.97 0.70
C LEU A 7 -38.81 23.79 0.75
N LYS A 8 -38.77 24.85 1.56
CA LYS A 8 -37.55 25.64 1.78
C LYS A 8 -36.46 24.82 2.45
N LEU A 9 -36.80 24.01 3.45
CA LEU A 9 -35.84 23.12 4.12
C LEU A 9 -35.26 22.06 3.17
N VAL A 10 -36.11 21.43 2.35
CA VAL A 10 -35.67 20.46 1.34
C VAL A 10 -34.81 21.14 0.26
N HIS A 11 -35.14 22.36 -0.17
CA HIS A 11 -34.32 23.10 -1.13
C HIS A 11 -32.97 23.54 -0.54
N GLN A 12 -32.95 23.94 0.73
CA GLN A 12 -31.72 24.29 1.45
C GLN A 12 -30.82 23.06 1.65
N LEU A 13 -31.40 21.92 2.04
CA LEU A 13 -30.70 20.65 2.13
C LEU A 13 -30.19 20.19 0.77
N ARG A 14 -30.95 20.41 -0.32
CA ARG A 14 -30.55 20.08 -1.70
C ARG A 14 -29.42 20.97 -2.21
N MET A 15 -29.40 22.27 -1.86
CA MET A 15 -28.29 23.19 -2.16
C MET A 15 -27.04 22.95 -1.32
N ILE A 16 -27.17 22.43 -0.09
CA ILE A 16 -26.03 21.98 0.70
C ILE A 16 -25.49 20.67 0.11
N TRP A 17 -26.37 19.76 -0.32
CA TRP A 17 -26.03 18.52 -1.01
C TRP A 17 -25.27 18.72 -2.33
N THR A 18 -25.47 19.83 -3.06
CA THR A 18 -24.68 20.11 -4.27
C THR A 18 -23.25 20.58 -3.98
N LYS A 19 -22.99 21.06 -2.75
CA LYS A 19 -21.65 21.50 -2.31
C LYS A 19 -20.90 20.45 -1.48
N VAL A 20 -21.61 19.46 -0.93
CA VAL A 20 -21.02 18.41 -0.08
C VAL A 20 -20.95 17.11 -0.88
N ASP A 21 -19.72 16.65 -1.16
CA ASP A 21 -19.50 15.40 -1.89
C ASP A 21 -20.10 14.20 -1.10
N PRO A 22 -21.15 13.54 -1.62
CA PRO A 22 -21.81 12.44 -0.93
C PRO A 22 -20.95 11.18 -0.80
N HIS A 23 -19.80 11.14 -1.48
CA HIS A 23 -18.78 10.11 -1.28
C HIS A 23 -17.96 10.32 0.00
N ILE A 24 -17.82 11.56 0.48
CA ILE A 24 -16.96 11.92 1.63
C ILE A 24 -17.75 11.97 2.93
N TYR A 25 -18.99 12.46 2.89
CA TYR A 25 -19.81 12.63 4.08
C TYR A 25 -21.03 11.72 4.03
N ARG A 26 -21.40 11.19 5.20
CA ARG A 26 -22.72 10.59 5.41
C ARG A 26 -23.46 11.37 6.47
N LEU A 27 -24.78 11.40 6.37
CA LEU A 27 -25.63 11.87 7.46
C LEU A 27 -25.63 10.83 8.57
N ASN A 28 -25.36 11.25 9.82
CA ASN A 28 -25.65 10.41 10.99
C ASN A 28 -27.15 10.43 11.29
N ARG A 29 -27.59 9.61 12.26
CA ARG A 29 -29.00 9.57 12.70
C ARG A 29 -29.51 10.91 13.25
N GLU A 30 -28.63 11.81 13.65
CA GLU A 30 -28.91 13.16 14.15
C GLU A 30 -28.75 14.23 13.05
N THR A 31 -28.73 13.84 11.77
CA THR A 31 -28.60 14.74 10.60
C THR A 31 -27.31 15.59 10.57
N LYS A 32 -26.27 15.20 11.30
CA LYS A 32 -24.92 15.77 11.14
C LYS A 32 -24.18 15.12 9.97
N PHE A 33 -23.55 15.93 9.12
CA PHE A 33 -22.57 15.44 8.16
C PHE A 33 -21.31 15.01 8.93
N ILE A 34 -21.11 13.70 9.04
CA ILE A 34 -19.85 13.13 9.52
C ILE A 34 -19.06 12.58 8.34
N PRO A 35 -17.72 12.68 8.36
CA PRO A 35 -16.89 11.97 7.42
C PRO A 35 -17.26 10.49 7.43
N ARG A 36 -17.35 9.86 6.25
CA ARG A 36 -17.43 8.40 6.19
C ARG A 36 -16.19 7.83 6.89
N PRO A 37 -16.32 6.75 7.69
CA PRO A 37 -15.23 6.19 8.48
C PRO A 37 -14.03 5.61 7.66
N ALA A 38 -14.00 5.76 6.33
CA ALA A 38 -12.80 5.55 5.53
C ALA A 38 -11.85 6.75 5.68
N ALA A 39 -10.92 6.57 6.62
CA ALA A 39 -9.74 7.36 6.92
C ALA A 39 -9.14 8.16 5.75
N GLN A 40 -8.92 9.46 5.99
CA GLN A 40 -7.90 10.33 5.38
C GLN A 40 -7.56 10.02 3.90
N LEU A 41 -8.36 10.57 2.99
CA LEU A 41 -8.04 10.58 1.55
C LEU A 41 -6.76 11.40 1.31
N TRP A 42 -5.74 10.76 0.77
CA TRP A 42 -4.49 11.42 0.38
C TRP A 42 -4.66 12.15 -0.96
N TRP A 43 -3.72 13.04 -1.29
CA TRP A 43 -3.77 13.78 -2.55
C TRP A 43 -3.75 12.84 -3.77
N HIS A 44 -3.01 11.74 -3.71
CA HIS A 44 -2.95 10.74 -4.78
C HIS A 44 -4.27 9.97 -4.93
N ASP A 45 -5.03 9.76 -3.85
CA ASP A 45 -6.36 9.12 -3.94
C ASP A 45 -7.31 9.96 -4.81
N ARG A 46 -7.19 11.30 -4.77
CA ARG A 46 -7.98 12.20 -5.60
C ARG A 46 -7.59 12.14 -7.07
N LEU A 47 -6.29 11.98 -7.36
CA LEU A 47 -5.80 11.82 -8.72
C LEU A 47 -6.30 10.49 -9.29
N VAL A 48 -6.09 9.39 -8.56
CA VAL A 48 -6.55 8.05 -8.92
C VAL A 48 -8.07 8.02 -9.12
N ALA A 49 -8.84 8.72 -8.27
CA ALA A 49 -10.28 8.88 -8.42
C ALA A 49 -10.69 9.57 -9.73
N LYS A 50 -9.93 10.59 -10.15
CA LYS A 50 -10.23 11.36 -11.36
C LYS A 50 -9.75 10.69 -12.63
N THR A 51 -8.69 9.88 -12.58
CA THR A 51 -8.08 9.26 -13.76
C THR A 51 -8.46 7.78 -13.85
N ILE A 52 -7.86 6.94 -13.00
CA ILE A 52 -7.88 5.48 -13.11
C ILE A 52 -9.23 4.89 -12.70
N LEU A 53 -9.89 5.44 -11.67
CA LEU A 53 -11.16 4.90 -11.18
C LEU A 53 -12.33 5.08 -12.16
N LYS A 54 -12.21 6.00 -13.12
CA LYS A 54 -13.20 6.14 -14.20
C LYS A 54 -13.13 4.96 -15.18
N ILE A 55 -11.96 4.33 -15.29
CA ILE A 55 -11.68 3.22 -16.20
C ILE A 55 -11.98 1.89 -15.51
N ILE A 56 -11.68 1.77 -14.21
CA ILE A 56 -11.89 0.55 -13.43
C ILE A 56 -13.39 0.34 -13.17
N PRO A 57 -14.01 -0.73 -13.68
CA PRO A 57 -15.42 -0.96 -13.44
C PRO A 57 -15.75 -1.23 -11.95
N PRO A 58 -17.00 -0.97 -11.52
CA PRO A 58 -17.41 -1.07 -10.12
C PRO A 58 -17.39 -2.51 -9.55
N PHE A 59 -17.34 -3.53 -10.41
CA PHE A 59 -17.31 -4.93 -9.98
C PHE A 59 -15.94 -5.38 -9.43
N ILE A 60 -14.86 -4.66 -9.76
CA ILE A 60 -13.53 -4.98 -9.25
C ILE A 60 -13.43 -4.49 -7.80
N LYS A 61 -13.37 -5.45 -6.87
CA LYS A 61 -13.21 -5.21 -5.44
C LYS A 61 -11.72 -5.15 -5.08
N PRO A 62 -11.32 -4.34 -4.07
CA PRO A 62 -9.94 -4.29 -3.58
C PRO A 62 -9.36 -5.67 -3.28
N ASN A 63 -10.14 -6.53 -2.60
CA ASN A 63 -9.70 -7.87 -2.22
C ASN A 63 -9.24 -8.75 -3.41
N TYR A 64 -9.78 -8.54 -4.62
CA TYR A 64 -9.33 -9.30 -5.80
C TYR A 64 -7.92 -8.91 -6.23
N LEU A 65 -7.52 -7.65 -6.03
CA LEU A 65 -6.16 -7.18 -6.30
C LEU A 65 -5.17 -7.78 -5.29
N THR A 66 -5.57 -7.87 -4.02
CA THR A 66 -4.79 -8.56 -2.98
C THR A 66 -4.58 -10.03 -3.33
N THR A 67 -5.65 -10.76 -3.69
CA THR A 67 -5.55 -12.17 -4.10
C THR A 67 -4.69 -12.33 -5.35
N PHE A 68 -4.84 -11.43 -6.33
CA PHE A 68 -3.98 -11.39 -7.51
C PHE A 68 -2.51 -11.24 -7.10
N ARG A 69 -2.18 -10.36 -6.15
CA ARG A 69 -0.80 -10.19 -5.65
C ARG A 69 -0.25 -11.47 -5.06
N PHE A 70 -1.01 -12.17 -4.20
CA PHE A 70 -0.59 -13.46 -3.66
C PHE A 70 -0.24 -14.48 -4.75
N LEU A 71 -0.98 -14.50 -5.85
CA LEU A 71 -0.73 -15.40 -6.98
C LEU A 71 0.39 -14.91 -7.90
N ALA A 72 0.54 -13.60 -8.07
CA ALA A 72 1.55 -13.00 -8.92
C ALA A 72 2.94 -13.05 -8.28
N THR A 73 3.06 -12.86 -6.97
CA THR A 73 4.34 -12.90 -6.23
C THR A 73 5.20 -14.14 -6.52
N PRO A 74 4.70 -15.39 -6.44
CA PRO A 74 5.52 -16.57 -6.76
C PRO A 74 5.93 -16.59 -8.25
N VAL A 75 5.12 -16.06 -9.16
CA VAL A 75 5.48 -15.94 -10.58
C VAL A 75 6.64 -14.95 -10.75
N VAL A 76 6.57 -13.78 -10.10
CA VAL A 76 7.66 -12.80 -10.12
C VAL A 76 8.93 -13.40 -9.50
N ALA A 77 8.81 -14.08 -8.35
CA ALA A 77 9.93 -14.74 -7.69
C ALA A 77 10.57 -15.81 -8.59
N PHE A 78 9.76 -16.60 -9.30
CA PHE A 78 10.23 -17.58 -10.26
C PHE A 78 11.01 -16.94 -11.43
N LEU A 79 10.51 -15.83 -11.98
CA LEU A 79 11.23 -15.07 -13.02
C LEU A 79 12.59 -14.57 -12.52
N MET A 80 12.64 -14.05 -11.28
CA MET A 80 13.91 -13.62 -10.67
C MET A 80 14.88 -14.79 -10.46
N PHE A 81 14.36 -15.96 -10.08
CA PHE A 81 15.17 -17.17 -9.90
C PHE A 81 15.72 -17.72 -11.23
N ARG A 82 14.96 -17.60 -12.33
CA ARG A 82 15.41 -17.94 -13.68
C ARG A 82 16.35 -16.91 -14.30
N GLU A 83 16.60 -15.80 -13.60
CA GLU A 83 17.43 -14.69 -14.09
C GLU A 83 16.80 -13.91 -15.26
N ASP A 84 15.48 -14.04 -15.47
CA ASP A 84 14.70 -13.29 -16.45
C ASP A 84 14.41 -11.87 -15.96
N TYR A 85 15.46 -11.12 -15.61
CA TYR A 85 15.36 -9.88 -14.83
C TYR A 85 14.55 -8.78 -15.49
N LEU A 86 14.58 -8.64 -16.82
CA LEU A 86 13.81 -7.61 -17.52
C LEU A 86 12.30 -7.85 -17.37
N VAL A 87 11.84 -9.08 -17.65
CA VAL A 87 10.42 -9.45 -17.50
C VAL A 87 10.04 -9.46 -16.02
N GLY A 88 10.92 -9.95 -15.17
CA GLY A 88 10.76 -9.93 -13.72
C GLY A 88 10.58 -8.51 -13.16
N LEU A 89 11.40 -7.54 -13.60
CA LEU A 89 11.31 -6.13 -13.17
C LEU A 89 9.98 -5.51 -13.59
N ILE A 90 9.56 -5.72 -14.85
CA ILE A 90 8.27 -5.22 -15.36
C ILE A 90 7.12 -5.80 -14.54
N ALA A 91 7.14 -7.12 -14.30
CA ALA A 91 6.12 -7.79 -13.51
C ALA A 91 6.13 -7.33 -12.04
N PHE A 92 7.31 -7.18 -11.42
CA PHE A 92 7.46 -6.67 -10.06
C PHE A 92 6.87 -5.27 -9.91
N LEU A 93 7.26 -4.33 -10.78
CA LEU A 93 6.74 -2.96 -10.75
C LEU A 93 5.23 -2.92 -10.99
N PHE A 94 4.73 -3.76 -11.89
CA PHE A 94 3.29 -3.90 -12.13
C PHE A 94 2.56 -4.35 -10.85
N VAL A 95 3.06 -5.40 -10.18
CA VAL A 95 2.45 -5.91 -8.94
C VAL A 95 2.52 -4.87 -7.81
N VAL A 96 3.64 -4.18 -7.62
CA VAL A 96 3.74 -3.09 -6.63
C VAL A 96 2.76 -1.96 -6.96
N PHE A 97 2.60 -1.63 -8.24
CA PHE A 97 1.63 -0.61 -8.65
C PHE A 97 0.18 -1.03 -8.34
N THR A 98 -0.16 -2.31 -8.43
CA THR A 98 -1.50 -2.79 -8.05
C THR A 98 -1.83 -2.59 -6.56
N ASP A 99 -0.82 -2.60 -5.68
CA ASP A 99 -1.00 -2.31 -4.24
C ASP A 99 -1.39 -0.86 -3.99
N MET A 100 -0.67 0.06 -4.62
CA MET A 100 -1.04 1.48 -4.53
C MET A 100 -2.48 1.72 -5.00
N LEU A 101 -2.90 1.00 -6.04
CA LEU A 101 -4.25 1.09 -6.59
C LEU A 101 -5.32 0.47 -5.68
N ASP A 102 -5.11 -0.70 -5.08
CA ASP A 102 -6.12 -1.35 -4.25
C ASP A 102 -6.42 -0.56 -2.97
N GLY A 103 -5.40 0.06 -2.37
CA GLY A 103 -5.53 0.90 -1.20
C GLY A 103 -6.31 2.18 -1.52
N SER A 104 -5.99 2.84 -2.63
CA SER A 104 -6.76 3.99 -3.12
C SER A 104 -8.19 3.60 -3.49
N LEU A 105 -8.39 2.45 -4.14
CA LEU A 105 -9.70 1.92 -4.53
C LEU A 105 -10.58 1.68 -3.30
N ALA A 106 -10.04 1.04 -2.26
CA ALA A 106 -10.74 0.75 -1.01
C ALA A 106 -11.16 2.04 -0.28
N ARG A 107 -10.27 3.05 -0.22
CA ARG A 107 -10.56 4.34 0.41
C ARG A 107 -11.60 5.14 -0.36
N VAL A 108 -11.44 5.28 -1.68
CA VAL A 108 -12.34 6.10 -2.51
C VAL A 108 -13.73 5.46 -2.64
N ARG A 109 -13.81 4.12 -2.81
CA ARG A 109 -15.10 3.42 -2.86
C ARG A 109 -15.70 3.17 -1.48
N ASN A 110 -15.01 3.54 -0.41
CA ASN A 110 -15.40 3.27 0.98
C ASN A 110 -15.71 1.77 1.19
N GLN A 111 -14.86 0.92 0.59
CA GLN A 111 -14.92 -0.55 0.58
C GLN A 111 -13.75 -1.16 1.38
N VAL A 112 -13.35 -0.50 2.46
CA VAL A 112 -12.31 -1.02 3.35
C VAL A 112 -12.87 -2.21 4.13
N THR A 113 -12.27 -3.39 3.97
CA THR A 113 -12.69 -4.62 4.65
C THR A 113 -11.70 -5.02 5.74
N GLU A 114 -12.16 -5.67 6.81
CA GLU A 114 -11.27 -6.22 7.85
C GLU A 114 -10.32 -7.29 7.31
N TRP A 115 -10.73 -7.97 6.23
CA TRP A 115 -9.89 -8.91 5.50
C TRP A 115 -8.74 -8.15 4.81
N GLY A 116 -9.02 -7.17 3.95
CA GLY A 116 -7.98 -6.40 3.24
C GLY A 116 -6.96 -5.76 4.20
N LYS A 117 -7.44 -5.18 5.33
CA LYS A 117 -6.56 -4.62 6.36
C LYS A 117 -5.47 -5.57 6.89
N VAL A 118 -5.67 -6.89 6.80
CA VAL A 118 -4.70 -7.90 7.22
C VAL A 118 -3.92 -8.45 6.05
N TYR A 119 -4.61 -8.76 4.95
CA TYR A 119 -4.03 -9.48 3.83
C TYR A 119 -3.25 -8.57 2.88
N ASP A 120 -3.60 -7.28 2.75
CA ASP A 120 -2.87 -6.34 1.90
C ASP A 120 -1.43 -6.16 2.43
N PRO A 121 -1.21 -5.78 3.71
CA PRO A 121 0.14 -5.61 4.23
C PRO A 121 0.93 -6.92 4.31
N LEU A 122 0.25 -8.08 4.34
CA LEU A 122 0.90 -9.39 4.30
C LEU A 122 1.39 -9.70 2.89
N ALA A 123 0.56 -9.49 1.87
CA ALA A 123 0.91 -9.72 0.47
C ALA A 123 2.11 -8.85 0.05
N ASP A 124 2.12 -7.58 0.47
CA ASP A 124 3.21 -6.64 0.15
C ASP A 124 4.54 -7.09 0.75
N LYS A 125 4.50 -7.56 2.01
CA LYS A 125 5.70 -8.04 2.70
C LYS A 125 6.23 -9.33 2.10
N ILE A 126 5.37 -10.23 1.65
CA ILE A 126 5.81 -11.47 0.98
C ILE A 126 6.46 -11.12 -0.36
N LEU A 127 5.90 -10.17 -1.12
CA LEU A 127 6.48 -9.71 -2.37
C LEU A 127 7.89 -9.15 -2.14
N ILE A 128 8.03 -8.15 -1.25
CA ILE A 128 9.32 -7.51 -1.04
C ILE A 128 10.34 -8.46 -0.40
N ALA A 129 9.93 -9.30 0.55
CA ALA A 129 10.81 -10.29 1.17
C ALA A 129 11.32 -11.31 0.14
N SER A 130 10.46 -11.75 -0.78
CA SER A 130 10.86 -12.67 -1.86
C SER A 130 11.87 -12.01 -2.80
N MET A 131 11.62 -10.75 -3.20
CA MET A 131 12.55 -10.04 -4.09
C MET A 131 13.89 -9.77 -3.43
N VAL A 132 13.87 -9.31 -2.17
CA VAL A 132 15.10 -9.08 -1.39
C VAL A 132 15.84 -10.39 -1.20
N PHE A 133 15.16 -11.46 -0.79
CA PHE A 133 15.79 -12.76 -0.57
C PHE A 133 16.46 -13.31 -1.83
N ILE A 134 15.88 -13.13 -3.02
CA ILE A 134 16.45 -13.67 -4.26
C ILE A 134 17.55 -12.75 -4.81
N ILE A 135 17.28 -11.45 -4.90
CA ILE A 135 18.15 -10.50 -5.60
C ILE A 135 19.26 -9.97 -4.68
N VAL A 136 18.94 -9.53 -3.46
CA VAL A 136 19.94 -8.93 -2.55
C VAL A 136 20.92 -9.98 -2.06
N LEU A 137 20.44 -11.20 -1.77
CA LEU A 137 21.30 -12.32 -1.37
C LEU A 137 22.33 -12.66 -2.46
N ARG A 138 21.92 -12.58 -3.73
CA ARG A 138 22.77 -12.94 -4.88
C ARG A 138 23.75 -11.83 -5.26
N TYR A 139 23.34 -10.56 -5.17
CA TYR A 139 24.09 -9.45 -5.78
C TYR A 139 24.68 -8.43 -4.78
N ILE A 140 24.29 -8.47 -3.52
CA ILE A 140 24.86 -7.60 -2.48
C ILE A 140 25.58 -8.47 -1.45
N ASP A 141 24.85 -9.00 -0.48
CA ASP A 141 25.38 -9.92 0.53
C ASP A 141 24.24 -10.60 1.30
N TRP A 142 24.57 -11.73 1.93
CA TRP A 142 23.62 -12.52 2.70
C TRP A 142 23.12 -11.79 3.96
N GLY A 143 23.97 -10.99 4.61
CA GLY A 143 23.66 -10.31 5.86
C GLY A 143 22.61 -9.22 5.67
N THR A 144 22.76 -8.40 4.62
CA THR A 144 21.77 -7.38 4.25
C THR A 144 20.43 -8.01 3.90
N ALA A 145 20.41 -9.09 3.13
CA ALA A 145 19.17 -9.81 2.80
C ALA A 145 18.47 -10.35 4.05
N MET A 146 19.21 -11.04 4.93
CA MET A 146 18.65 -11.59 6.17
C MET A 146 18.16 -10.50 7.11
N LEU A 147 18.86 -9.37 7.21
CA LEU A 147 18.48 -8.26 8.07
C LEU A 147 17.16 -7.63 7.62
N ILE A 148 16.99 -7.37 6.33
CA ILE A 148 15.75 -6.81 5.77
C ILE A 148 14.59 -7.78 6.01
N VAL A 149 14.75 -9.05 5.62
CA VAL A 149 13.69 -10.07 5.77
C VAL A 149 13.34 -10.28 7.25
N GLY A 150 14.34 -10.35 8.12
CA GLY A 150 14.16 -10.49 9.56
C GLY A 150 13.38 -9.33 10.17
N ILE A 151 13.72 -8.09 9.82
CA ILE A 151 12.99 -6.90 10.28
C ILE A 151 11.53 -6.95 9.81
N GLU A 152 11.26 -7.28 8.54
CA GLU A 152 9.87 -7.39 8.06
C GLU A 152 9.09 -8.46 8.83
N ALA A 153 9.70 -9.61 9.10
CA ALA A 153 9.10 -10.67 9.90
C ALA A 153 8.78 -10.19 11.32
N VAL A 154 9.72 -9.51 12.00
CA VAL A 154 9.49 -8.93 13.33
C VAL A 154 8.32 -7.94 13.32
N VAL A 155 8.24 -7.05 12.33
CA VAL A 155 7.13 -6.09 12.21
C VAL A 155 5.78 -6.83 12.04
N VAL A 156 5.73 -7.91 11.25
CA VAL A 156 4.49 -8.72 11.12
C VAL A 156 4.12 -9.38 12.45
N CYS A 157 5.09 -10.01 13.11
CA CYS A 157 4.86 -10.69 14.38
C CYS A 157 4.35 -9.73 15.46
N LEU A 158 4.99 -8.56 15.62
CA LEU A 158 4.57 -7.54 16.59
C LEU A 158 3.17 -7.00 16.28
N ALA A 159 2.87 -6.74 15.00
CA ALA A 159 1.53 -6.31 14.59
C ALA A 159 0.47 -7.37 14.91
N TRP A 160 0.80 -8.65 14.73
CA TRP A 160 -0.11 -9.75 15.02
C TRP A 160 -0.37 -9.93 16.52
N ILE A 161 0.66 -9.82 17.36
CA ILE A 161 0.54 -9.86 18.83
C ILE A 161 -0.33 -8.72 19.32
N ARG A 162 -0.04 -7.46 18.93
CA ARG A 162 -0.82 -6.29 19.35
C ARG A 162 -2.27 -6.37 18.91
N LYS A 163 -2.54 -6.95 17.72
CA LYS A 163 -3.91 -7.19 17.27
C LYS A 163 -4.64 -8.21 18.15
N ARG A 164 -3.96 -9.25 18.63
CA ARG A 164 -4.54 -10.23 19.58
C ARG A 164 -4.85 -9.61 20.94
N GLU A 165 -4.06 -8.65 21.38
CA GLU A 165 -4.26 -7.89 22.63
C GLU A 165 -5.34 -6.80 22.52
N GLY A 166 -6.00 -6.67 21.36
CA GLY A 166 -7.04 -5.64 21.13
C GLY A 166 -6.48 -4.25 20.84
N GLY A 167 -5.16 -4.11 20.69
CA GLY A 167 -4.51 -2.87 20.28
C GLY A 167 -4.78 -2.53 18.82
N LYS A 168 -4.79 -1.24 18.50
CA LYS A 168 -4.83 -0.75 17.11
C LYS A 168 -3.43 -0.77 16.53
N VAL A 169 -3.28 -1.40 15.36
CA VAL A 169 -2.04 -1.32 14.57
C VAL A 169 -2.23 -0.19 13.56
N GLU A 170 -1.66 0.98 13.88
CA GLU A 170 -1.67 2.13 12.97
C GLU A 170 -0.35 2.21 12.19
N ALA A 171 -0.46 2.47 10.89
CA ALA A 171 0.70 2.57 10.01
C ALA A 171 1.44 3.89 10.26
N ASN A 172 2.72 3.80 10.65
CA ASN A 172 3.58 4.96 10.83
C ASN A 172 4.19 5.40 9.48
N ILE A 173 4.51 6.70 9.36
CA ILE A 173 5.17 7.30 8.21
C ILE A 173 6.51 6.60 7.92
N TRP A 174 7.29 6.27 8.95
CA TRP A 174 8.56 5.55 8.81
C TRP A 174 8.39 4.19 8.11
N GLY A 175 7.30 3.48 8.43
CA GLY A 175 6.93 2.21 7.81
C GLY A 175 6.58 2.35 6.32
N LYS A 176 6.02 3.49 5.91
CA LYS A 176 5.77 3.78 4.49
C LYS A 176 7.06 4.14 3.74
N ILE A 177 7.91 4.97 4.36
CA ILE A 177 9.18 5.39 3.76
C ILE A 177 10.09 4.18 3.52
N LYS A 178 10.24 3.28 4.50
CA LYS A 178 11.06 2.07 4.32
C LYS A 178 10.58 1.23 3.12
N MET A 179 9.27 1.11 2.91
CA MET A 179 8.71 0.30 1.82
C MET A 179 9.04 0.93 0.47
N VAL A 180 8.89 2.25 0.34
CA VAL A 180 9.28 2.98 -0.87
C VAL A 180 10.78 2.80 -1.16
N LEU A 181 11.62 2.89 -0.13
CA LEU A 181 13.06 2.70 -0.26
C LEU A 181 13.42 1.26 -0.64
N GLN A 182 12.77 0.24 -0.08
CA GLN A 182 13.00 -1.15 -0.45
C GLN A 182 12.62 -1.41 -1.91
N VAL A 183 11.45 -0.96 -2.35
CA VAL A 183 11.01 -1.07 -3.74
C VAL A 183 11.98 -0.36 -4.67
N ALA A 184 12.38 0.87 -4.33
CA ALA A 184 13.33 1.64 -5.12
C ALA A 184 14.71 0.95 -5.19
N GLY A 185 15.24 0.51 -4.05
CA GLY A 185 16.54 -0.17 -3.96
C GLY A 185 16.57 -1.46 -4.78
N VAL A 186 15.54 -2.31 -4.68
CA VAL A 186 15.41 -3.52 -5.50
C VAL A 186 15.30 -3.18 -6.99
N SER A 187 14.52 -2.16 -7.34
CA SER A 187 14.34 -1.75 -8.74
C SER A 187 15.64 -1.22 -9.35
N VAL A 188 16.38 -0.38 -8.62
CA VAL A 188 17.69 0.14 -9.05
C VAL A 188 18.71 -0.99 -9.16
N LEU A 189 18.70 -1.95 -8.23
CA LEU A 189 19.58 -3.13 -8.30
C LEU A 189 19.29 -3.96 -9.56
N LEU A 190 18.02 -4.22 -9.87
CA LEU A 190 17.63 -4.93 -11.08
C LEU A 190 18.04 -4.17 -12.34
N LEU A 191 17.87 -2.84 -12.38
CA LEU A 191 18.34 -2.01 -13.50
C LEU A 191 19.86 -2.09 -13.66
N ALA A 192 20.61 -2.07 -12.55
CA ALA A 192 22.07 -2.22 -12.57
C ALA A 192 22.48 -3.54 -13.23
N ILE A 193 21.77 -4.63 -12.92
CA ILE A 193 22.02 -5.97 -13.46
C ILE A 193 21.63 -6.04 -14.94
N ILE A 194 20.42 -5.59 -15.30
CA ILE A 194 19.89 -5.67 -16.68
C ILE A 194 20.76 -4.90 -17.67
N PHE A 195 21.19 -3.68 -17.30
CA PHE A 195 21.99 -2.81 -18.16
C PHE A 195 23.50 -2.94 -17.94
N ASN A 196 23.92 -3.83 -17.04
CA ASN A 196 25.31 -4.02 -16.62
C ASN A 196 26.00 -2.71 -16.17
N TRP A 197 25.26 -1.85 -15.48
CA TRP A 197 25.74 -0.56 -14.96
C TRP A 197 26.21 -0.70 -13.52
N ALA A 198 27.47 -1.13 -13.35
CA ALA A 198 28.07 -1.34 -12.02
C ALA A 198 27.97 -0.11 -11.09
N SER A 199 27.98 1.11 -11.64
CA SER A 199 27.84 2.35 -10.87
C SER A 199 26.49 2.48 -10.14
N LEU A 200 25.45 1.75 -10.55
CA LEU A 200 24.15 1.75 -9.88
C LEU A 200 24.11 0.82 -8.65
N VAL A 201 25.01 -0.17 -8.54
CA VAL A 201 25.01 -1.11 -7.42
C VAL A 201 25.22 -0.41 -6.07
N PRO A 202 26.19 0.51 -5.90
CA PRO A 202 26.34 1.27 -4.66
C PRO A 202 25.11 2.12 -4.32
N ILE A 203 24.42 2.67 -5.33
CA ILE A 203 23.20 3.46 -5.15
C ILE A 203 22.07 2.57 -4.65
N ALA A 204 21.90 1.39 -5.24
CA ALA A 204 20.93 0.40 -4.78
C ALA A 204 21.21 -0.04 -3.34
N SER A 205 22.45 -0.43 -3.04
CA SER A 205 22.87 -0.85 -1.69
C SER A 205 22.66 0.26 -0.67
N GLY A 206 23.07 1.50 -0.98
CA GLY A 206 22.85 2.65 -0.11
C GLY A 206 21.37 2.92 0.16
N THR A 207 20.52 2.77 -0.87
CA THR A 207 19.07 2.90 -0.73
C THR A 207 18.48 1.81 0.18
N LEU A 208 18.96 0.56 0.05
CA LEU A 208 18.53 -0.55 0.91
C LEU A 208 19.01 -0.38 2.36
N TYR A 209 20.24 0.08 2.60
CA TYR A 209 20.70 0.40 3.95
C TYR A 209 19.92 1.54 4.58
N LEU A 210 19.57 2.56 3.79
CA LEU A 210 18.65 3.61 4.25
C LEU A 210 17.29 3.02 4.61
N ALA A 211 16.76 2.10 3.81
CA ALA A 211 15.51 1.41 4.11
C ALA A 211 15.58 0.64 5.44
N ILE A 212 16.70 -0.03 5.73
CA ILE A 212 16.94 -0.71 7.01
C ILE A 212 16.93 0.30 8.17
N ALA A 213 17.62 1.43 8.04
CA ALA A 213 17.63 2.46 9.08
C ALA A 213 16.21 2.96 9.39
N PHE A 214 15.42 3.26 8.35
CA PHE A 214 14.01 3.63 8.49
C PHE A 214 13.16 2.49 9.07
N ALA A 215 13.48 1.24 8.76
CA ALA A 215 12.78 0.09 9.32
C ALA A 215 13.05 -0.08 10.81
N VAL A 216 14.28 0.15 11.26
CA VAL A 216 14.66 0.16 12.68
C VAL A 216 13.94 1.32 13.40
N VAL A 217 13.96 2.54 12.85
CA VAL A 217 13.21 3.67 13.41
C VAL A 217 11.71 3.38 13.48
N SER A 218 11.15 2.75 12.45
CA SER A 218 9.75 2.32 12.45
C SER A 218 9.47 1.30 13.54
N LEU A 219 10.38 0.34 13.77
CA LEU A 219 10.27 -0.64 14.84
C LEU A 219 10.35 0.00 16.22
N LEU A 220 11.29 0.92 16.46
CA LEU A 220 11.42 1.60 17.75
C LEU A 220 10.22 2.50 18.06
N THR A 221 9.63 3.12 17.04
CA THR A 221 8.47 4.00 17.20
C THR A 221 7.14 3.24 17.29
N GLN A 222 7.06 2.00 16.80
CA GLN A 222 5.85 1.17 16.89
C GLN A 222 5.93 0.05 17.94
N GLY A 223 7.15 -0.37 18.31
CA GLY A 223 7.47 -1.59 19.06
C GLY A 223 8.04 -1.37 20.46
N ILE A 224 8.05 -0.13 20.95
CA ILE A 224 8.06 0.20 22.39
C ILE A 224 6.71 0.84 22.70
#